data_AF-A0A5J5YNS9-F1
#
_entry.id   AF-A0A5J5YNS9-F1
#
_cell.length_a   1.000
_cell.length_b   1.000
_cell.length_c   1.000
_cell.angle_alpha   90.00
_cell.angle_beta   90.00
_cell.angle_gamma   90.00
#
_symmetry.space_group_name_H-M   'P 1'
#
loop_
_entity.id
_entity.type
_entity.pdbx_description
1 polymer ?
#
loop_
_entity_poly.entity_id
_entity_poly.type
_entity_poly.pdbx_seq_one_letter_code
_entity_poly.pdbx_strand_id
1 'polypeptide(L)'
;FQKSMESQKQYTQSEIEFLLSCAEADENDMFNYEEFVERFHEPAKDIGFNMAVLLTNLSEHMPHDSRLATFLDLAESVLSYFEPYLGRIEIMGGAKRIERVYFEISESSREQWEKPQVKESKRQFIFDVVNEGGESEKMELFVNFCEDTIFEMQLASQISEPDTVERPEEDDDEELQSLLEELAEGEDGSHESASAFTVACTSVKKKMSNFRQMLTFKNMRKQFKKLKKLT
;
A
#
# COMPACT_ATOMS: atom_id res chain seq x y z
N PHE A 1 20.50 -21.65 17.05
CA PHE A 1 20.54 -20.88 15.79
C PHE A 1 21.69 -21.30 14.89
N GLN A 2 22.97 -21.06 15.26
CA GLN A 2 24.15 -21.41 14.45
C GLN A 2 24.17 -22.86 13.92
N LYS A 3 24.02 -23.86 14.79
CA LYS A 3 24.01 -25.28 14.40
C LYS A 3 22.91 -25.61 13.39
N SER A 4 21.78 -24.90 13.43
CA SER A 4 20.69 -25.08 12.47
C SER A 4 21.08 -24.50 11.11
N MET A 5 21.66 -23.29 11.06
CA MET A 5 22.15 -22.67 9.82
C MET A 5 23.22 -23.51 9.12
N GLU A 6 24.19 -24.04 9.89
CA GLU A 6 25.23 -24.94 9.38
C GLU A 6 24.66 -26.25 8.80
N SER A 7 23.57 -26.76 9.37
CA SER A 7 22.94 -28.00 8.90
C SER A 7 22.11 -27.83 7.62
N GLN A 8 21.53 -26.64 7.41
CA GLN A 8 20.75 -26.32 6.21
C GLN A 8 21.61 -26.03 4.97
N LYS A 9 22.90 -25.69 5.14
CA LYS A 9 23.89 -25.48 4.05
C LYS A 9 23.48 -24.43 2.99
N GLN A 10 22.65 -23.47 3.36
CA GLN A 10 22.27 -22.35 2.49
C GLN A 10 23.30 -21.22 2.51
N TYR A 11 24.08 -21.13 3.60
CA TYR A 11 25.04 -20.06 3.84
C TYR A 11 26.46 -20.61 3.97
N THR A 12 27.43 -19.83 3.52
CA THR A 12 28.85 -20.03 3.79
C THR A 12 29.18 -19.72 5.25
N GLN A 13 30.31 -20.23 5.75
CA GLN A 13 30.73 -19.99 7.13
C GLN A 13 30.85 -18.50 7.47
N SER A 14 31.41 -17.69 6.56
CA SER A 14 31.53 -16.24 6.73
C SER A 14 30.19 -15.53 6.76
N GLU A 15 29.19 -15.99 6.00
CA GLU A 15 27.84 -15.42 6.02
C GLU A 15 27.13 -15.77 7.34
N ILE A 16 27.31 -16.98 7.85
CA ILE A 16 26.76 -17.38 9.15
C ILE A 16 27.37 -16.51 10.27
N GLU A 17 28.68 -16.30 10.25
CA GLU A 17 29.37 -15.41 11.20
C GLU A 17 28.87 -13.97 11.10
N PHE A 18 28.64 -13.47 9.89
CA PHE A 18 28.06 -12.14 9.67
C PHE A 18 26.64 -12.04 10.23
N LEU A 19 25.76 -13.00 9.92
CA LEU A 19 24.39 -13.04 10.45
C LEU A 19 24.36 -13.09 11.97
N LEU A 20 25.26 -13.88 12.59
CA LEU A 20 25.41 -13.93 14.04
C LEU A 20 25.89 -12.59 14.63
N SER A 21 26.68 -11.82 13.89
CA SER A 21 27.09 -10.47 14.32
C SER A 21 25.97 -9.44 14.25
N CYS A 22 24.95 -9.68 13.42
CA CYS A 22 23.76 -8.85 13.31
C CYS A 22 22.64 -9.27 14.26
N ALA A 23 22.66 -10.53 14.73
CA ALA A 23 21.69 -11.06 15.66
C ALA A 23 22.01 -10.57 17.09
N GLU A 24 21.10 -9.78 17.66
CA GLU A 24 21.14 -9.43 19.08
C GLU A 24 20.39 -10.51 19.88
N ALA A 25 20.98 -10.92 20.99
CA ALA A 25 20.34 -11.82 21.95
C ALA A 25 19.50 -10.98 22.91
N ASP A 26 18.30 -11.46 23.23
CA ASP A 26 17.45 -10.86 24.26
C ASP A 26 18.03 -11.08 25.67
N GLU A 27 17.31 -10.60 26.69
CA GLU A 27 17.73 -10.76 28.10
C GLU A 27 17.87 -12.23 28.56
N ASN A 28 17.35 -13.20 27.79
CA ASN A 28 17.40 -14.64 28.06
C ASN A 28 18.39 -15.38 27.16
N ASP A 29 19.28 -14.68 26.44
CA ASP A 29 20.21 -15.24 25.44
C ASP A 29 19.48 -15.94 24.27
N MET A 30 18.24 -15.54 23.97
CA MET A 30 17.44 -16.09 22.87
C MET A 30 17.40 -15.12 21.69
N PHE A 31 17.33 -15.69 20.47
CA PHE A 31 17.20 -14.92 19.24
C PHE A 31 15.74 -14.54 19.01
N ASN A 32 15.45 -13.24 18.97
CA ASN A 32 14.13 -12.72 18.64
C ASN A 32 14.01 -12.50 17.12
N TYR A 33 13.23 -13.36 16.44
CA TYR A 33 13.04 -13.27 15.00
C TYR A 33 12.18 -12.07 14.58
N GLU A 34 11.14 -11.73 15.34
CA GLU A 34 10.22 -10.63 15.01
C GLU A 34 10.95 -9.30 15.03
N GLU A 35 11.69 -9.01 16.11
CA GLU A 35 12.51 -7.80 16.22
C GLU A 35 13.59 -7.72 15.14
N PHE A 36 14.19 -8.86 14.78
CA PHE A 36 15.16 -8.91 13.68
C PHE A 36 14.52 -8.54 12.33
N VAL A 37 13.31 -9.02 12.06
CA VAL A 37 12.55 -8.70 10.84
C VAL A 37 12.16 -7.22 10.83
N GLU A 38 11.59 -6.70 11.91
CA GLU A 38 11.21 -5.28 12.01
C GLU A 38 12.41 -4.35 11.80
N ARG A 39 13.58 -4.72 12.32
CA ARG A 39 14.79 -3.91 12.22
C ARG A 39 15.42 -3.91 10.83
N PHE A 40 15.38 -5.03 10.12
CA PHE A 40 16.13 -5.21 8.87
C PHE A 40 15.24 -5.40 7.64
N HIS A 41 14.20 -6.21 7.73
CA HIS A 41 13.33 -6.52 6.60
C HIS A 41 12.42 -5.35 6.25
N GLU A 42 11.65 -4.83 7.20
CA GLU A 42 10.68 -3.74 6.93
C GLU A 42 11.35 -2.50 6.30
N PRO A 43 12.50 -2.01 6.79
CA PRO A 43 13.19 -0.89 6.15
C PRO A 43 13.79 -1.22 4.78
N ALA A 44 14.10 -2.50 4.52
CA ALA A 44 14.69 -2.95 3.26
C ALA A 44 13.66 -3.31 2.20
N LYS A 45 12.38 -3.50 2.58
CA LYS A 45 11.32 -3.95 1.69
C LYS A 45 11.15 -3.02 0.49
N ASP A 46 11.06 -1.71 0.73
CA ASP A 46 10.86 -0.70 -0.33
C ASP A 46 12.00 -0.70 -1.35
N ILE A 47 13.25 -0.70 -0.88
CA ILE A 47 14.41 -0.69 -1.78
C ILE A 47 14.54 -2.03 -2.52
N GLY A 48 14.23 -3.14 -1.85
CA GLY A 48 14.18 -4.48 -2.45
C GLY A 48 13.15 -4.57 -3.57
N PHE A 49 11.95 -4.04 -3.34
CA PHE A 49 10.88 -4.01 -4.35
C PHE A 49 11.30 -3.20 -5.58
N ASN A 50 11.85 -2.00 -5.38
CA ASN A 50 12.35 -1.16 -6.48
C ASN A 50 13.45 -1.83 -7.29
N MET A 51 14.35 -2.58 -6.63
CA MET A 51 15.37 -3.37 -7.32
C MET A 51 14.74 -4.49 -8.17
N ALA A 52 13.75 -5.21 -7.63
CA ALA A 52 13.02 -6.24 -8.36
C ALA A 52 12.28 -5.68 -9.59
N VAL A 53 11.63 -4.52 -9.45
CA VAL A 53 10.99 -3.80 -10.55
C VAL A 53 12.00 -3.44 -11.63
N LEU A 54 13.16 -2.88 -11.26
CA LEU A 54 14.20 -2.48 -12.22
C LEU A 54 14.73 -3.68 -13.02
N LEU A 55 15.06 -4.77 -12.34
CA LEU A 55 15.57 -5.99 -12.98
C LEU A 55 14.52 -6.62 -13.91
N THR A 56 13.26 -6.65 -13.48
CA THR A 56 12.13 -7.13 -14.29
C THR A 56 11.90 -6.25 -15.52
N ASN A 57 11.96 -4.93 -15.36
CA ASN A 57 11.81 -3.98 -16.46
C ASN A 57 12.93 -4.16 -17.50
N LEU A 58 14.19 -4.24 -17.06
CA LEU A 58 15.34 -4.45 -17.95
C LEU A 58 15.26 -5.79 -18.67
N SER A 59 14.84 -6.86 -18.00
CA SER A 59 14.76 -8.20 -18.60
C SER A 59 13.71 -8.28 -19.69
N GLU A 60 12.59 -7.58 -19.52
CA GLU A 60 11.55 -7.47 -20.54
C GLU A 60 11.96 -6.60 -21.74
N HIS A 61 12.77 -5.55 -21.52
CA HIS A 61 13.23 -4.66 -22.59
C HIS A 61 14.49 -5.15 -23.32
N MET A 62 15.31 -5.99 -22.68
CA MET A 62 16.56 -6.51 -23.23
C MET A 62 16.69 -8.05 -23.07
N PRO A 63 15.76 -8.84 -23.64
CA PRO A 63 15.66 -10.29 -23.38
C PRO A 63 16.83 -11.13 -23.92
N HIS A 64 17.70 -10.55 -24.74
CA HIS A 64 18.82 -11.25 -25.39
C HIS A 64 20.20 -10.81 -24.88
N ASP A 65 20.27 -9.97 -23.84
CA ASP A 65 21.53 -9.57 -23.24
C ASP A 65 21.99 -10.58 -22.19
N SER A 66 22.97 -11.42 -22.55
CA SER A 66 23.52 -12.46 -21.66
C SER A 66 24.17 -11.89 -20.40
N ARG A 67 24.55 -10.60 -20.39
CA ARG A 67 25.12 -9.96 -19.19
C ARG A 67 24.07 -9.76 -18.11
N LEU A 68 22.81 -9.56 -18.51
CA LEU A 68 21.70 -9.39 -17.58
C LEU A 68 21.32 -10.70 -16.88
N ALA A 69 21.46 -11.83 -17.58
CA ALA A 69 21.16 -13.16 -17.02
C ALA A 69 21.90 -13.42 -15.69
N THR A 70 23.19 -13.07 -15.61
CA THR A 70 23.96 -13.24 -14.37
C THR A 70 23.40 -12.46 -13.18
N PHE A 71 22.82 -11.27 -13.40
CA PHE A 71 22.17 -10.51 -12.33
C PHE A 71 20.82 -11.12 -11.93
N LEU A 72 20.05 -11.61 -12.90
CA LEU A 72 18.75 -12.25 -12.65
C LEU A 72 18.93 -13.55 -11.86
N ASP A 73 19.93 -14.36 -12.21
CA ASP A 73 20.26 -15.60 -11.50
C ASP A 73 20.64 -15.33 -10.03
N LEU A 74 21.43 -14.28 -9.78
CA LEU A 74 21.81 -13.87 -8.42
C LEU A 74 20.65 -13.28 -7.62
N ALA A 75 19.68 -12.66 -8.30
CA ALA A 75 18.53 -12.01 -7.68
C ALA A 75 17.27 -12.89 -7.63
N GLU A 76 17.38 -14.18 -7.99
CA GLU A 76 16.24 -15.09 -8.12
C GLU A 76 15.35 -15.11 -6.86
N SER A 77 15.97 -15.19 -5.67
CA SER A 77 15.23 -15.21 -4.41
C SER A 77 14.48 -13.90 -4.15
N VAL A 78 15.06 -12.75 -4.49
CA VAL A 78 14.43 -11.43 -4.33
C VAL A 78 13.30 -11.26 -5.32
N LEU A 79 13.50 -11.67 -6.57
CA LEU A 79 12.47 -11.62 -7.61
C LEU A 79 11.28 -12.52 -7.25
N SER A 80 11.54 -13.74 -6.79
CA SER A 80 10.50 -14.67 -6.34
C SER A 80 9.74 -14.15 -5.11
N TYR A 81 10.44 -13.49 -4.17
CA TYR A 81 9.82 -12.89 -3.01
C TYR A 81 8.84 -11.78 -3.38
N PHE A 82 9.21 -10.90 -4.33
CA PHE A 82 8.38 -9.76 -4.72
C PHE A 82 7.40 -10.05 -5.86
N GLU A 83 7.51 -11.18 -6.57
CA GLU A 83 6.60 -11.58 -7.66
C GLU A 83 5.11 -11.37 -7.33
N PRO A 84 4.59 -11.85 -6.18
CA PRO A 84 3.16 -11.74 -5.93
C PRO A 84 2.74 -10.33 -5.50
N TYR A 85 3.68 -9.43 -5.21
CA TYR A 85 3.45 -8.02 -4.89
C TYR A 85 3.68 -7.10 -6.11
N LEU A 86 4.15 -7.63 -7.24
CA LEU A 86 4.44 -6.86 -8.44
C LEU A 86 3.26 -6.82 -9.41
N GLY A 87 2.56 -5.69 -9.44
CA GLY A 87 1.54 -5.39 -10.43
C GLY A 87 2.15 -4.91 -11.75
N ARG A 88 1.59 -5.37 -12.88
CA ARG A 88 1.97 -4.92 -14.23
C ARG A 88 0.72 -4.65 -15.06
N ILE A 89 0.62 -3.45 -15.63
CA ILE A 89 -0.42 -3.07 -16.60
C ILE A 89 0.19 -2.48 -17.86
N GLU A 90 -0.54 -2.59 -18.97
CA GLU A 90 -0.18 -1.99 -20.26
C GLU A 90 -1.21 -0.93 -20.62
N ILE A 91 -0.74 0.28 -20.92
CA ILE A 91 -1.57 1.42 -21.27
C ILE A 91 -1.13 2.02 -22.60
N MET A 92 -2.04 2.72 -23.28
CA MET A 92 -1.69 3.51 -24.45
C MET A 92 -1.11 4.85 -24.00
N GLY A 93 0.20 5.02 -24.16
CA GLY A 93 0.89 6.28 -23.89
C GLY A 93 0.53 7.38 -24.88
N GLY A 94 0.86 8.63 -24.54
CA GLY A 94 0.52 9.81 -25.35
C GLY A 94 1.08 9.79 -26.78
N ALA A 95 2.14 9.02 -27.01
CA ALA A 95 2.72 8.79 -28.35
C ALA A 95 2.01 7.68 -29.15
N LYS A 96 0.84 7.20 -28.70
CA LYS A 96 0.13 6.03 -29.27
C LYS A 96 0.98 4.76 -29.29
N ARG A 97 1.87 4.62 -28.30
CA ARG A 97 2.68 3.42 -28.08
C ARG A 97 2.25 2.78 -26.77
N ILE A 98 2.33 1.47 -26.70
CA ILE A 98 2.04 0.73 -25.47
C ILE A 98 3.18 0.99 -24.49
N GLU A 99 2.82 1.41 -23.28
CA GLU A 99 3.71 1.63 -22.16
C GLU A 99 3.35 0.66 -21.03
N ARG A 100 4.36 0.10 -20.36
CA ARG A 100 4.18 -0.77 -19.20
C ARG A 100 4.37 0.03 -17.92
N VAL A 101 3.43 -0.13 -17.01
CA VAL A 101 3.50 0.46 -15.67
C VAL A 101 3.59 -0.67 -14.66
N TYR A 102 4.59 -0.57 -13.78
CA TYR A 102 4.78 -1.46 -12.64
C TYR A 102 4.37 -0.72 -11.37
N PHE A 103 3.72 -1.43 -10.46
CA PHE A 103 3.27 -0.88 -9.18
C PHE A 103 3.26 -1.97 -8.12
N GLU A 104 3.33 -1.56 -6.85
CA GLU A 104 3.22 -2.47 -5.73
C GLU A 104 1.75 -2.79 -5.44
N ILE A 105 1.47 -4.06 -5.19
CA ILE A 105 0.18 -4.54 -4.69
C ILE A 105 0.37 -4.89 -3.22
N SER A 106 -0.43 -4.27 -2.34
CA SER A 106 -0.37 -4.56 -0.91
C SER A 106 -0.84 -5.99 -0.60
N GLU A 107 -0.33 -6.55 0.50
CA GLU A 107 -0.75 -7.85 1.01
C GLU A 107 -2.24 -7.87 1.34
N SER A 108 -2.72 -6.84 2.05
CA SER A 108 -4.13 -6.72 2.43
C SER A 108 -5.07 -6.69 1.22
N SER A 109 -4.74 -5.97 0.16
CA SER A 109 -5.55 -5.94 -1.06
C SER A 109 -5.60 -7.31 -1.75
N ARG A 110 -4.49 -8.05 -1.76
CA ARG A 110 -4.46 -9.42 -2.31
C ARG A 110 -5.32 -10.37 -1.50
N GLU A 111 -5.21 -10.34 -0.18
CA GLU A 111 -6.00 -11.20 0.70
C GLU A 111 -7.50 -10.92 0.56
N GLN A 112 -7.89 -9.64 0.50
CA GLN A 112 -9.28 -9.24 0.27
C GLN A 112 -9.78 -9.71 -1.10
N TRP A 113 -8.96 -9.61 -2.15
CA TRP A 113 -9.30 -10.08 -3.49
C TRP A 113 -9.51 -11.60 -3.55
N GLU A 114 -8.83 -12.35 -2.67
CA GLU A 114 -8.93 -13.81 -2.61
C GLU A 114 -10.15 -14.32 -1.82
N LYS A 115 -10.89 -13.43 -1.13
CA LYS A 115 -12.09 -13.78 -0.35
C LYS A 115 -13.18 -14.42 -1.24
N PRO A 116 -13.92 -15.44 -0.74
CA PRO A 116 -14.94 -16.14 -1.53
C PRO A 116 -16.00 -15.23 -2.14
N GLN A 117 -16.43 -14.19 -1.40
CA GLN A 117 -17.40 -13.19 -1.87
C GLN A 117 -16.92 -12.49 -3.15
N VAL A 118 -15.72 -11.90 -3.12
CA VAL A 118 -15.14 -11.17 -4.25
C VAL A 118 -14.92 -12.10 -5.45
N LYS A 119 -14.45 -13.33 -5.19
CA LYS A 119 -14.28 -14.35 -6.23
C LYS A 119 -15.59 -14.74 -6.92
N GLU A 120 -16.69 -14.86 -6.17
CA GLU A 120 -18.01 -15.18 -6.73
C GLU A 120 -18.57 -13.98 -7.49
N SER A 121 -18.50 -12.77 -6.93
CA SER A 121 -18.91 -11.52 -7.61
C SER A 121 -18.19 -11.35 -8.95
N LYS A 122 -16.86 -11.57 -8.99
CA LYS A 122 -16.08 -11.59 -10.23
C LYS A 122 -16.55 -12.64 -11.23
N ARG A 123 -16.86 -13.87 -10.78
CA ARG A 123 -17.36 -14.94 -11.66
C ARG A 123 -18.68 -14.54 -12.31
N GLN A 124 -19.59 -13.98 -11.51
CA GLN A 124 -20.89 -13.50 -11.99
C GLN A 124 -20.72 -12.37 -13.01
N PHE A 125 -19.92 -11.36 -12.68
CA PHE A 125 -19.62 -10.25 -13.59
C PHE A 125 -19.10 -10.74 -14.96
N ILE A 126 -18.13 -11.67 -14.97
CA ILE A 126 -17.58 -12.23 -16.22
C ILE A 126 -18.66 -12.93 -17.03
N PHE A 127 -19.55 -13.67 -16.38
CA PHE A 127 -20.66 -14.36 -17.04
C PHE A 127 -21.63 -13.36 -17.70
N ASP A 128 -22.02 -12.32 -16.97
CA ASP A 128 -22.99 -11.32 -17.46
C ASP A 128 -22.43 -10.52 -18.65
N VAL A 129 -21.18 -10.06 -18.56
CA VAL A 129 -20.54 -9.26 -19.63
C VAL A 129 -20.31 -10.06 -20.91
N VAL A 130 -20.03 -11.36 -20.82
CA VAL A 130 -19.79 -12.21 -21.99
C VAL A 130 -21.10 -12.57 -22.70
N ASN A 131 -22.19 -12.76 -21.96
CA ASN A 131 -23.47 -13.19 -22.52
C ASN A 131 -24.35 -12.03 -23.00
N GLU A 132 -24.34 -10.90 -22.29
CA GLU A 132 -25.32 -9.81 -22.49
C GLU A 132 -24.69 -8.49 -22.96
N GLY A 133 -23.37 -8.33 -22.85
CA GLY A 133 -22.68 -7.06 -23.13
C GLY A 133 -22.39 -6.79 -24.61
N GLY A 134 -22.92 -5.70 -25.15
CA GLY A 134 -22.47 -5.11 -26.42
C GLY A 134 -21.03 -4.58 -26.31
N GLU A 135 -20.23 -4.72 -27.37
CA GLU A 135 -18.77 -4.44 -27.34
C GLU A 135 -18.40 -3.02 -26.91
N SER A 136 -19.26 -2.02 -27.17
CA SER A 136 -19.05 -0.62 -26.79
C SER A 136 -19.21 -0.33 -25.29
N GLU A 137 -19.94 -1.16 -24.55
CA GLU A 137 -20.28 -0.91 -23.13
C GLU A 137 -19.42 -1.75 -22.16
N LYS A 138 -18.70 -2.76 -22.67
CA LYS A 138 -17.91 -3.69 -21.84
C LYS A 138 -16.89 -2.98 -20.96
N MET A 139 -16.25 -1.95 -21.49
CA MET A 139 -15.24 -1.20 -20.74
C MET A 139 -15.87 -0.39 -19.60
N GLU A 140 -17.04 0.20 -19.84
CA GLU A 140 -17.76 0.98 -18.83
C GLU A 140 -18.26 0.07 -17.69
N LEU A 141 -18.86 -1.08 -18.04
CA LEU A 141 -19.28 -2.07 -17.05
C LEU A 141 -18.10 -2.62 -16.22
N PHE A 142 -16.94 -2.81 -16.84
CA PHE A 142 -15.73 -3.25 -16.13
C PHE A 142 -15.23 -2.22 -15.12
N VAL A 143 -15.22 -0.94 -15.49
CA VAL A 143 -14.85 0.14 -14.56
C VAL A 143 -15.84 0.21 -13.40
N ASN A 144 -17.15 0.15 -13.68
CA ASN A 144 -18.18 0.15 -12.62
C ASN A 144 -18.00 -1.03 -11.65
N PHE A 145 -17.72 -2.24 -12.17
CA PHE A 145 -17.42 -3.39 -11.32
C PHE A 145 -16.20 -3.16 -10.42
N CYS A 146 -15.16 -2.51 -10.92
CA CYS A 146 -13.97 -2.18 -10.12
C CYS A 146 -14.30 -1.19 -9.00
N GLU A 147 -15.10 -0.15 -9.29
CA GLU A 147 -15.54 0.84 -8.30
C GLU A 147 -16.41 0.19 -7.21
N ASP A 148 -17.39 -0.64 -7.61
CA ASP A 148 -18.24 -1.38 -6.68
C ASP A 148 -17.43 -2.32 -5.79
N THR A 149 -16.45 -3.02 -6.37
CA THR A 149 -15.60 -3.95 -5.63
C THR A 149 -14.75 -3.22 -4.58
N ILE A 150 -14.22 -2.03 -4.90
CA ILE A 150 -13.49 -1.22 -3.91
C ILE A 150 -14.39 -0.86 -2.74
N PHE A 151 -15.63 -0.44 -3.02
CA PHE A 151 -16.60 -0.10 -1.98
C PHE A 151 -16.97 -1.32 -1.12
N GLU A 152 -17.20 -2.48 -1.74
CA GLU A 152 -17.46 -3.73 -1.01
C GLU A 152 -16.28 -4.15 -0.11
N MET A 153 -15.04 -4.04 -0.62
CA MET A 153 -13.84 -4.36 0.14
C MET A 153 -13.68 -3.44 1.35
N GLN A 154 -13.93 -2.13 1.19
CA GLN A 154 -13.90 -1.16 2.29
C GLN A 154 -14.96 -1.47 3.34
N LEU A 155 -16.22 -1.71 2.91
CA LEU A 155 -17.30 -2.03 3.82
C LEU A 155 -17.05 -3.34 4.58
N ALA A 156 -16.56 -4.38 3.90
CA ALA A 156 -16.23 -5.67 4.52
C ALA A 156 -15.12 -5.55 5.57
N SER A 157 -14.15 -4.65 5.35
CA SER A 157 -13.09 -4.39 6.34
C SER A 157 -13.61 -3.70 7.60
N GLN A 158 -14.65 -2.86 7.50
CA GLN A 158 -15.27 -2.16 8.63
C GLN A 158 -16.19 -3.05 9.46
N ILE A 159 -16.82 -4.06 8.84
CA ILE A 159 -17.75 -4.98 9.52
C ILE A 159 -17.02 -6.15 10.17
N SER A 160 -15.83 -6.50 9.66
CA SER A 160 -14.97 -7.47 10.32
C SER A 160 -14.54 -6.88 11.66
N GLU A 161 -14.95 -7.50 12.78
CA GLU A 161 -14.40 -7.15 14.09
C GLU A 161 -12.86 -7.24 14.01
N PRO A 162 -12.11 -6.29 14.59
CA PRO A 162 -10.67 -6.44 14.66
C PRO A 162 -10.40 -7.69 15.49
N ASP A 163 -9.73 -8.67 14.91
CA ASP A 163 -9.10 -9.73 15.71
C ASP A 163 -8.29 -9.01 16.79
N THR A 164 -8.62 -9.28 18.05
CA THR A 164 -8.24 -8.49 19.23
C THR A 164 -6.76 -8.62 19.61
N VAL A 165 -5.84 -8.48 18.66
CA VAL A 165 -4.41 -8.41 18.92
C VAL A 165 -3.81 -7.42 17.91
N GLU A 166 -3.25 -6.33 18.44
CA GLU A 166 -2.57 -5.21 17.75
C GLU A 166 -3.44 -4.05 17.26
N ARG A 167 -3.82 -3.21 18.23
CA ARG A 167 -4.11 -1.79 18.00
C ARG A 167 -2.99 -0.98 18.67
N PRO A 168 -2.14 -0.23 17.93
CA PRO A 168 -1.59 1.01 18.46
C PRO A 168 -2.74 2.02 18.44
N GLU A 169 -3.14 2.49 19.61
CA GLU A 169 -4.16 3.53 19.73
C GLU A 169 -3.62 4.89 19.24
N GLU A 170 -4.57 5.74 18.83
CA GLU A 170 -4.46 7.20 18.60
C GLU A 170 -4.14 7.66 17.16
N ASP A 171 -5.18 7.81 16.31
CA ASP A 171 -5.47 9.05 15.53
C ASP A 171 -6.72 8.95 14.60
N ASP A 172 -7.33 7.78 14.40
CA ASP A 172 -8.42 7.60 13.42
C ASP A 172 -9.81 8.15 13.84
N ASP A 173 -10.00 8.54 15.10
CA ASP A 173 -11.32 8.98 15.60
C ASP A 173 -11.70 10.39 15.11
N GLU A 174 -10.72 11.26 14.80
CA GLU A 174 -10.99 12.64 14.35
C GLU A 174 -11.41 12.71 12.87
N GLU A 175 -10.89 11.82 12.02
CA GLU A 175 -11.27 11.76 10.60
C GLU A 175 -12.68 11.16 10.41
N LEU A 176 -13.08 10.29 11.34
CA LEU A 176 -14.38 9.62 11.39
C LEU A 176 -15.55 10.58 11.71
N GLN A 177 -15.34 11.55 12.60
CA GLN A 177 -16.37 12.55 12.93
C GLN A 177 -16.61 13.54 11.80
N SER A 178 -15.57 13.86 11.02
CA SER A 178 -15.70 14.76 9.87
C SER A 178 -16.57 14.19 8.75
N LEU A 179 -16.50 12.88 8.51
CA LEU A 179 -17.25 12.21 7.42
C LEU A 179 -18.72 11.96 7.78
N LEU A 180 -19.00 11.64 9.05
CA LEU A 180 -20.38 11.43 9.52
C LEU A 180 -21.21 12.72 9.48
N GLU A 181 -20.57 13.87 9.73
CA GLU A 181 -21.23 15.18 9.71
C GLU A 181 -21.50 15.67 8.28
N GLU A 182 -20.68 15.26 7.30
CA GLU A 182 -20.86 15.58 5.87
C GLU A 182 -22.02 14.79 5.22
N LEU A 183 -22.32 13.58 5.72
CA LEU A 183 -23.47 12.78 5.29
C LEU A 183 -24.80 13.27 5.87
N ALA A 184 -24.78 14.00 7.00
CA ALA A 184 -25.98 14.49 7.67
C ALA A 184 -26.49 15.84 7.12
N GLU A 185 -25.64 16.66 6.50
CA GLU A 185 -26.02 17.98 5.97
C GLU A 185 -26.48 17.97 4.49
N GLY A 186 -26.59 16.79 3.86
CA GLY A 186 -26.89 16.65 2.43
C GLY A 186 -28.37 16.76 2.00
N GLU A 187 -29.31 17.08 2.89
CA GLU A 187 -30.75 17.00 2.58
C GLU A 187 -31.45 18.32 2.20
N ASP A 188 -30.73 19.44 2.00
CA ASP A 188 -31.36 20.65 1.47
C ASP A 188 -30.46 21.45 0.52
N GLY A 189 -30.67 21.25 -0.79
CA GLY A 189 -30.27 22.21 -1.82
C GLY A 189 -29.44 21.68 -2.99
N SER A 190 -30.12 21.54 -4.13
CA SER A 190 -29.61 21.47 -5.52
C SER A 190 -28.80 20.23 -5.95
N HIS A 191 -29.45 19.45 -6.81
CA HIS A 191 -28.85 18.46 -7.69
C HIS A 191 -27.79 19.09 -8.60
N GLU A 192 -26.54 18.62 -8.50
CA GLU A 192 -25.61 18.49 -9.61
C GLU A 192 -24.53 17.46 -9.22
N SER A 193 -24.27 16.48 -10.10
CA SER A 193 -23.32 15.40 -9.88
C SER A 193 -21.92 15.93 -9.56
N ALA A 194 -21.54 15.89 -8.29
CA ALA A 194 -20.22 16.28 -7.84
C ALA A 194 -19.23 15.12 -8.08
N SER A 195 -18.37 15.27 -9.09
CA SER A 195 -17.18 14.42 -9.29
C SER A 195 -16.27 14.45 -8.04
N ALA A 196 -15.63 13.32 -7.73
CA ALA A 196 -14.65 13.16 -6.63
C ALA A 196 -13.56 14.25 -6.60
N PHE A 197 -13.25 14.85 -7.75
CA PHE A 197 -12.32 15.98 -7.86
C PHE A 197 -12.82 17.26 -7.15
N THR A 198 -14.14 17.50 -7.14
CA THR A 198 -14.75 18.69 -6.53
C THR A 198 -14.69 18.60 -5.01
N VAL A 199 -14.91 17.40 -4.45
CA VAL A 199 -14.83 17.10 -3.01
C VAL A 199 -13.40 17.26 -2.48
N ALA A 200 -12.39 16.81 -3.25
CA ALA A 200 -10.99 17.03 -2.88
C ALA A 200 -10.61 18.52 -2.83
N CYS A 201 -11.15 19.34 -3.75
CA CYS A 201 -10.84 20.77 -3.84
C CYS A 201 -11.49 21.62 -2.74
N THR A 202 -12.68 21.24 -2.25
CA THR A 202 -13.36 21.93 -1.14
C THR A 202 -12.66 21.66 0.20
N SER A 203 -12.19 20.44 0.43
CA SER A 203 -11.47 20.04 1.66
C SER A 203 -10.13 20.76 1.84
N VAL A 204 -9.38 20.99 0.76
CA VAL A 204 -8.12 21.77 0.82
C VAL A 204 -8.37 23.24 1.19
N LYS A 205 -9.45 23.85 0.66
CA LYS A 205 -9.82 25.23 1.02
C LYS A 205 -10.21 25.36 2.50
N LYS A 206 -10.91 24.36 3.06
CA LYS A 206 -11.33 24.34 4.48
C LYS A 206 -10.12 24.17 5.41
N LYS A 207 -9.18 23.24 5.10
CA LYS A 207 -7.92 23.06 5.85
C LYS A 207 -7.05 24.35 5.86
N MET A 208 -6.97 25.07 4.74
CA MET A 208 -6.23 26.34 4.67
C MET A 208 -6.88 27.48 5.48
N SER A 209 -8.21 27.53 5.56
CA SER A 209 -8.93 28.53 6.35
C SER A 209 -8.70 28.34 7.85
N ASN A 210 -8.74 27.09 8.32
CA ASN A 210 -8.51 26.73 9.73
C ASN A 210 -7.07 27.02 10.18
N PHE A 211 -6.08 26.73 9.33
CA PHE A 211 -4.68 27.07 9.58
C PHE A 211 -4.46 28.60 9.70
N ARG A 212 -5.18 29.39 8.88
CA ARG A 212 -5.08 30.85 8.89
C ARG A 212 -5.72 31.47 10.15
N GLN A 213 -6.78 30.87 10.69
CA GLN A 213 -7.37 31.29 11.97
C GLN A 213 -6.47 30.94 13.16
N MET A 214 -5.76 29.81 13.13
CA MET A 214 -4.85 29.37 14.19
C MET A 214 -3.59 30.25 14.32
N LEU A 215 -3.16 30.90 13.24
CA LEU A 215 -2.03 31.83 13.19
C LEU A 215 -2.37 33.29 13.55
N THR A 216 -3.59 33.56 14.04
CA THR A 216 -3.95 34.93 14.43
C THR A 216 -3.08 35.39 15.61
N PHE A 217 -2.41 36.54 15.44
CA PHE A 217 -1.41 37.24 16.26
C PHE A 217 -1.61 37.31 17.80
N LYS A 218 -2.70 36.79 18.35
CA LYS A 218 -3.02 36.80 19.79
C LYS A 218 -2.38 35.65 20.59
N ASN A 219 -2.08 34.49 19.98
CA ASN A 219 -1.48 33.35 20.72
C ASN A 219 0.06 33.44 20.86
N MET A 220 0.77 33.97 19.86
CA MET A 220 2.25 34.12 19.96
C MET A 220 2.67 35.11 21.07
N ARG A 221 1.85 36.13 21.37
CA ARG A 221 2.16 37.14 22.39
C ARG A 221 2.02 36.62 23.84
N LYS A 222 1.25 35.54 24.05
CA LYS A 222 1.14 34.86 25.36
C LYS A 222 2.32 33.90 25.60
N GLN A 223 2.77 33.19 24.56
CA GLN A 223 3.92 32.29 24.65
C GLN A 223 5.24 33.05 24.88
N PHE A 224 5.44 34.21 24.24
CA PHE A 224 6.64 35.03 24.45
C PHE A 224 6.77 35.63 25.86
N LYS A 225 5.65 35.82 26.59
CA LYS A 225 5.69 36.32 27.98
C LYS A 225 6.00 35.24 29.01
N LYS A 226 5.81 33.95 28.70
CA LYS A 226 6.19 32.83 29.58
C LYS A 226 7.69 32.57 29.55
N LEU A 227 8.32 32.64 28.37
CA LEU A 227 9.76 32.45 28.21
C LEU A 227 10.60 33.54 28.90
N LYS A 228 10.10 34.77 29.00
CA LYS A 228 10.82 35.88 29.65
C LYS A 228 10.70 35.93 31.18
N LYS A 229 10.00 34.97 31.79
CA LYS A 229 9.82 34.86 33.25
C LYS A 229 10.60 33.70 33.88
N LEU A 230 11.38 32.98 33.06
CA LEU A 230 12.24 31.87 33.48
C LEU A 230 13.73 32.15 33.19
N THR A 231 14.12 33.41 33.30
CA THR A 231 15.51 33.88 33.36
C THR A 231 15.55 35.07 34.31
#